data_AF-A0A968L406-F1
#
_entry.id   AF-A0A968L406-F1
#
_cell.length_a   1.000
_cell.length_b   1.000
_cell.length_c   1.000
_cell.angle_alpha   90.00
_cell.angle_beta   90.00
_cell.angle_gamma   90.00
#
_symmetry.space_group_name_H-M   'P 1'
#
loop_
_entity.id
_entity.type
_entity.pdbx_description
1 polymer ?
#
loop_
_entity_poly.entity_id
_entity_poly.type
_entity_poly.pdbx_seq_one_letter_code
_entity_poly.pdbx_strand_id
1 'polypeptide(L)' 'MAQLQELENTIAELEATLANLSTQLESPFVKPEEAGKLGLEYERVQREMDTKLNEWERMQE' A
#
# COMPACT_ATOMS: atom_id res chain seq x y z
N MET A 1 -1.97 11.37 -20.77
CA MET A 1 -0.91 11.49 -19.76
C MET A 1 -1.44 11.78 -18.36
N ALA A 2 -2.43 12.67 -18.17
CA ALA A 2 -2.97 12.98 -16.83
C ALA A 2 -3.42 11.74 -16.02
N GLN A 3 -4.15 10.80 -16.65
CA GLN A 3 -4.60 9.57 -16.00
C GLN A 3 -3.45 8.65 -15.54
N LEU A 4 -2.37 8.57 -16.34
CA LEU A 4 -1.20 7.79 -15.97
C LEU A 4 -0.49 8.41 -14.75
N GLN A 5 -0.34 9.74 -14.74
CA GLN A 5 0.27 10.45 -13.62
C GLN A 5 -0.57 10.31 -12.33
N GLU A 6 -1.91 10.37 -12.43
CA GLU A 6 -2.81 10.17 -11.28
C GLU A 6 -2.69 8.74 -10.71
N LEU A 7 -2.56 7.75 -11.59
CA LEU A 7 -2.34 6.36 -11.20
C LEU A 7 -0.98 6.17 -10.49
N GLU A 8 0.08 6.75 -11.04
CA GLU A 8 1.42 6.73 -10.43
C GLU A 8 1.45 7.43 -9.07
N ASN A 9 0.75 8.56 -8.93
CA ASN A 9 0.62 9.24 -7.64
C ASN A 9 -0.10 8.35 -6.61
N THR A 10 -1.17 7.66 -7.04
CA THR A 10 -1.91 6.73 -6.17
C THR A 10 -1.02 5.57 -5.73
N ILE A 11 -0.22 5.01 -6.65
CA ILE A 11 0.77 3.96 -6.32
C ILE A 11 1.77 4.48 -5.29
N ALA A 12 2.35 5.67 -5.49
CA ALA A 12 3.31 6.24 -4.55
C ALA A 12 2.72 6.46 -3.14
N GLU A 13 1.45 6.86 -3.04
CA GLU A 13 0.74 7.00 -1.76
C GLU A 13 0.52 5.64 -1.07
N LEU A 14 0.16 4.61 -1.83
CA LEU A 14 0.02 3.24 -1.32
C LEU A 14 1.38 2.69 -0.85
N GLU A 15 2.47 2.95 -1.58
CA GLU A 15 3.84 2.55 -1.19
C GLU A 15 4.25 3.19 0.14
N ALA A 16 4.03 4.51 0.28
CA ALA A 16 4.32 5.23 1.51
C ALA A 16 3.49 4.68 2.69
N THR A 17 2.23 4.34 2.44
CA THR A 17 1.33 3.75 3.44
C THR A 17 1.83 2.38 3.89
N LEU A 18 2.24 1.52 2.94
CA LEU A 18 2.79 0.20 3.24
C LEU A 18 4.08 0.30 4.05
N ALA A 19 5.01 1.19 3.66
CA ALA A 19 6.25 1.40 4.39
C ALA A 19 6.00 1.85 5.85
N ASN A 20 5.01 2.73 6.04
CA ASN A 20 4.61 3.19 7.38
C ASN A 20 3.97 2.06 8.21
N LEU A 21 3.10 1.23 7.60
CA LEU A 21 2.49 0.08 8.27
C LEU A 21 3.54 -0.98 8.65
N SER A 22 4.48 -1.29 7.76
CA SER A 22 5.62 -2.17 8.06
C SER A 22 6.43 -1.66 9.25
N THR A 23 6.77 -0.36 9.26
CA THR A 23 7.53 0.25 10.36
C THR A 23 6.80 0.11 11.71
N GLN A 24 5.47 0.28 11.71
CA GLN A 24 4.67 0.09 12.92
C GLN A 24 4.58 -1.37 13.36
N LEU A 25 4.46 -2.31 12.43
CA LEU A 25 4.42 -3.74 12.71
C LEU A 25 5.75 -4.28 13.25
N GLU A 26 6.87 -3.72 12.80
CA GLU A 26 8.22 -4.07 13.28
C GLU A 26 8.55 -3.46 14.65
N SER A 27 7.77 -2.49 15.12
CA SER A 27 7.99 -1.84 16.41
C SER A 27 7.79 -2.83 17.57
N PRO A 28 8.77 -2.98 18.48
CA PRO A 28 8.62 -3.85 19.65
C PRO A 28 7.58 -3.34 20.67
N PHE A 29 7.08 -2.13 20.50
CA PHE A 29 6.10 -1.49 21.39
C PHE A 29 4.65 -1.63 20.91
N VAL A 30 4.43 -2.18 19.71
CA VAL A 30 3.08 -2.41 19.19
C VAL A 30 2.37 -3.46 20.05
N LYS A 31 1.15 -3.18 20.49
CA LYS A 31 0.37 -4.15 21.27
C LYS A 31 -0.15 -5.25 20.34
N PRO A 32 -0.32 -6.50 20.81
CA PRO A 32 -0.81 -7.59 19.95
C PRO A 32 -2.13 -7.30 19.22
N GLU A 33 -3.09 -6.67 19.91
CA GLU A 33 -4.38 -6.28 19.30
C GLU A 33 -4.23 -5.20 18.22
N GLU A 34 -3.25 -4.31 18.39
CA GLU A 34 -2.93 -3.25 17.44
C GLU A 34 -2.17 -3.81 16.24
N ALA A 35 -1.23 -4.74 16.48
CA ALA A 35 -0.53 -5.48 15.44
C ALA A 35 -1.51 -6.25 14.53
N GLY A 36 -2.54 -6.88 15.11
CA GLY A 36 -3.58 -7.54 14.34
C GLY A 36 -4.34 -6.58 13.41
N LYS A 37 -4.68 -5.38 13.88
CA LYS A 37 -5.34 -4.35 13.06
C LYS A 37 -4.42 -3.81 11.96
N LEU A 38 -3.16 -3.54 12.30
CA LEU A 38 -2.15 -3.07 11.36
C LEU A 38 -1.87 -4.11 10.27
N GLY A 39 -1.85 -5.41 10.60
CA GLY A 39 -1.70 -6.49 9.63
C GLY A 39 -2.87 -6.59 8.65
N LEU A 40 -4.10 -6.47 9.13
CA LEU A 40 -5.28 -6.43 8.26
C LEU A 40 -5.27 -5.23 7.32
N GLU A 41 -4.86 -4.05 7.83
CA GLU A 41 -4.75 -2.85 7.00
C GLU A 41 -3.61 -2.97 5.99
N TYR A 42 -2.47 -3.55 6.38
CA TYR A 42 -1.36 -3.84 5.47
C TYR A 42 -1.80 -4.74 4.33
N GLU A 43 -2.50 -5.84 4.62
CA GLU A 43 -3.04 -6.72 3.58
C GLU A 43 -4.04 -6.01 2.66
N ARG A 44 -4.89 -5.13 3.20
CA ARG A 44 -5.84 -4.36 2.41
C ARG A 44 -5.11 -3.46 1.41
N VAL A 45 -4.11 -2.71 1.88
CA VAL A 45 -3.32 -1.79 1.07
C VAL A 45 -2.47 -2.55 0.04
N GLN A 46 -1.91 -3.72 0.39
CA GLN A 46 -1.20 -4.58 -0.56
C GLN A 46 -2.09 -5.02 -1.73
N ARG A 47 -3.32 -5.47 -1.47
CA ARG A 47 -4.25 -5.88 -2.54
C ARG A 47 -4.66 -4.69 -3.44
N GLU A 48 -4.79 -3.51 -2.85
CA GLU A 48 -5.06 -2.29 -3.59
C GLU A 48 -3.87 -1.92 -4.48
N MET A 49 -2.64 -2.01 -3.96
CA MET A 49 -1.41 -1.83 -4.71
C MET A 49 -1.33 -2.77 -5.90
N ASP A 50 -1.54 -4.07 -5.70
CA ASP A 50 -1.52 -5.06 -6.77
C ASP A 50 -2.52 -4.70 -7.88
N THR A 51 -3.70 -4.22 -7.51
CA THR A 51 -4.72 -3.79 -8.47
C THR A 51 -4.24 -2.59 -9.29
N LYS A 52 -3.60 -1.61 -8.64
CA LYS A 52 -3.08 -0.40 -9.30
C LYS A 52 -1.86 -0.66 -10.17
N LEU A 53 -0.97 -1.56 -9.76
CA LEU A 53 0.16 -1.99 -10.58
C LEU A 53 -0.33 -2.73 -11.85
N ASN A 54 -1.31 -3.63 -11.71
CA ASN A 54 -1.93 -4.29 -12.86
C ASN A 54 -2.62 -3.30 -13.82
N GLU A 55 -3.28 -2.27 -13.28
CA GLU A 55 -3.86 -1.18 -14.07
C GLU A 55 -2.77 -0.40 -14.83
N TRP A 56 -1.67 -0.08 -14.14
CA TRP A 56 -0.55 0.68 -14.71
C TRP A 56 0.13 -0.09 -15.84
N GLU A 57 0.40 -1.39 -15.65
CA GLU A 57 0.98 -2.26 -16.68
C GLU A 57 0.14 -2.26 -17.96
N ARG A 58 -1.19 -2.41 -17.84
CA ARG A 58 -2.11 -2.40 -18.99
C ARG A 58 -2.19 -1.06 -19.72
N MET A 59 -1.85 0.04 -19.06
CA MET A 59 -1.82 1.37 -19.70
C MET A 59 -0.51 1.63 -20.47
N GLN A 60 0.53 0.82 -20.22
CA GLN A 60 1.83 0.90 -20.89
C GLN A 60 1.93 -0.03 -22.10
N GLU A 61 1.06 -1.05 -22.20
CA GLU A 61 0.90 -1.94 -23.37
C GLU A 61 0.23 -1.23 -24.56
#